data_AF-A0A7X4CMP7-F1
#
_entry.id   AF-A0A7X4CMP7-F1
#
_cell.length_a   1.000
_cell.length_b   1.000
_cell.length_c   1.000
_cell.angle_alpha   90.00
_cell.angle_beta   90.00
_cell.angle_gamma   90.00
#
_symmetry.space_group_name_H-M   'P 1'
#
loop_
_entity.id
_entity.type
_entity.pdbx_description
1 polymer ?
#
loop_
_entity_poly.entity_id
_entity_poly.type
_entity_poly.pdbx_seq_one_letter_code
_entity_poly.pdbx_strand_id
1 'polypeptide(L)'
;NQTFGTLERALAVGRELKRYPQVHCLESPIPQGDIEGYRTLKRELGYPLAHHMGNPEPIAALHSDVYDYFILGARVANTMRNAHICAARNKPFWMQLGTEATGVSVLFMLHMAAAIPNATLAHVSLFLLLEHQLLQEPLNIENGQVIITNKPGLGADLDLDAVERYRV
;
A
#
# COMPACT_ATOMS: atom_id res chain seq x y z
N ASN A 1 3.72 -1.51 10.21
CA ASN A 1 3.60 -0.72 11.47
C ASN A 1 4.62 -1.01 12.59
N GLN A 2 5.62 -1.90 12.41
CA GLN A 2 6.73 -2.13 13.36
C GLN A 2 6.28 -2.68 14.74
N THR A 3 5.07 -3.20 14.85
CA THR A 3 4.41 -3.53 16.12
C THR A 3 4.82 -4.87 16.73
N PHE A 4 5.48 -5.77 15.99
CA PHE A 4 6.11 -6.93 16.63
C PHE A 4 7.36 -6.48 17.42
N GLY A 5 7.91 -5.31 17.11
CA GLY A 5 8.89 -4.59 17.93
C GLY A 5 10.31 -5.15 17.86
N THR A 6 10.50 -6.44 18.12
CA THR A 6 11.82 -7.08 18.12
C THR A 6 11.90 -8.21 17.10
N LEU A 7 13.12 -8.49 16.63
CA LEU A 7 13.40 -9.62 15.75
C LEU A 7 12.96 -10.96 16.35
N GLU A 8 13.27 -11.18 17.63
CA GLU A 8 12.87 -12.40 18.35
C GLU A 8 11.36 -12.60 18.35
N ARG A 9 10.60 -11.55 18.70
CA ARG A 9 9.14 -11.61 18.72
C ARG A 9 8.57 -11.81 17.32
N ALA A 10 9.13 -11.14 16.31
CA ALA A 10 8.72 -11.32 14.92
C ALA A 10 9.00 -12.74 14.41
N LEU A 11 10.11 -13.37 14.81
CA LEU A 11 10.40 -14.77 14.50
C LEU A 11 9.41 -15.72 15.17
N ALA A 12 9.10 -15.51 16.46
CA ALA A 12 8.14 -16.33 17.19
C ALA A 12 6.75 -16.27 16.54
N VAL A 13 6.22 -15.07 16.34
CA VAL A 13 4.93 -14.84 15.67
C VAL A 13 4.95 -15.36 14.23
N GLY A 14 6.02 -15.10 13.49
CA GLY A 14 6.17 -15.56 12.11
C GLY A 14 6.11 -17.08 11.97
N ARG A 15 6.78 -17.83 12.87
CA ARG A 15 6.69 -19.30 12.88
C ARG A 15 5.27 -19.78 13.16
N GLU A 16 4.59 -19.14 14.10
CA GLU A 16 3.19 -19.45 14.39
C GLU A 16 2.27 -19.19 13.20
N LEU A 17 2.54 -18.13 12.42
CA LEU A 17 1.75 -17.79 11.24
C LEU A 17 1.90 -18.80 10.10
N LYS A 18 2.90 -19.69 10.12
CA LYS A 18 3.10 -20.71 9.06
C LYS A 18 1.95 -21.70 8.95
N ARG A 19 1.14 -21.84 9.99
CA ARG A 19 -0.05 -22.69 9.98
C ARG A 19 -1.19 -22.12 9.12
N TYR A 20 -1.12 -20.84 8.73
CA TYR A 20 -2.15 -20.14 7.98
C TYR A 20 -1.69 -19.90 6.54
N PRO A 21 -2.14 -20.70 5.55
CA PRO A 21 -1.75 -20.53 4.15
C PRO A 21 -2.22 -19.19 3.54
N GLN A 22 -3.14 -18.49 4.21
CA GLN A 22 -3.62 -17.16 3.80
C GLN A 22 -2.58 -16.05 4.02
N VAL A 23 -1.55 -16.29 4.84
CA VAL A 23 -0.52 -15.29 5.12
C VAL A 23 0.42 -15.16 3.92
N HIS A 24 0.21 -14.12 3.14
CA HIS A 24 0.97 -13.86 1.91
C HIS A 24 2.36 -13.27 2.18
N CYS A 25 2.46 -12.30 3.08
CA CYS A 25 3.71 -11.60 3.40
C CYS A 25 3.68 -11.05 4.83
N LEU A 26 4.82 -10.57 5.31
CA LEU A 26 4.90 -9.77 6.55
C LEU A 26 5.22 -8.32 6.21
N GLU A 27 4.34 -7.41 6.63
CA GLU A 27 4.49 -5.97 6.41
C GLU A 27 5.08 -5.27 7.63
N SER A 28 6.27 -4.72 7.43
CA SER A 28 7.05 -3.99 8.42
C SER A 28 6.97 -4.58 9.85
N PRO A 29 7.33 -5.85 10.10
CA PRO A 29 7.14 -6.51 11.41
C PRO A 29 8.01 -5.90 12.52
N ILE A 30 9.22 -5.47 12.19
CA ILE A 30 10.23 -4.92 13.11
C ILE A 30 10.64 -3.49 12.69
N PRO A 31 11.44 -2.76 13.48
CA PRO A 31 11.90 -1.43 13.13
C PRO A 31 12.42 -1.34 11.70
N GLN A 32 11.84 -0.43 10.90
CA GLN A 32 12.01 -0.47 9.45
C GLN A 32 13.47 -0.31 9.01
N GLY A 33 14.26 0.49 9.73
CA GLY A 33 15.69 0.68 9.44
C GLY A 33 16.59 -0.54 9.71
N ASP A 34 16.08 -1.61 10.33
CA ASP A 34 16.87 -2.80 10.68
C ASP A 34 17.00 -3.80 9.52
N ILE A 35 17.72 -3.44 8.46
CA ILE A 35 17.89 -4.28 7.26
C ILE A 35 18.40 -5.69 7.62
N GLU A 36 19.33 -5.82 8.57
CA GLU A 36 19.86 -7.14 8.98
C GLU A 36 18.82 -7.99 9.71
N GLY A 37 17.96 -7.37 10.51
CA GLY A 37 16.80 -8.02 11.09
C GLY A 37 15.86 -8.56 10.01
N TYR A 38 15.54 -7.77 8.98
CA TYR A 38 14.72 -8.26 7.87
C TYR A 38 15.43 -9.38 7.08
N ARG A 39 16.76 -9.30 6.88
CA ARG A 39 17.52 -10.37 6.23
C ARG A 39 17.43 -11.67 7.03
N THR A 40 17.49 -11.59 8.36
CA THR A 40 17.29 -12.73 9.25
C THR A 40 15.86 -13.27 9.15
N LEU A 41 14.83 -12.40 9.18
CA LEU A 41 13.44 -12.82 8.98
C LEU A 41 13.25 -13.57 7.66
N LYS A 42 13.81 -13.05 6.56
CA LYS A 42 13.72 -13.68 5.24
C LYS A 42 14.38 -15.06 5.24
N ARG A 43 15.58 -15.19 5.82
CA ARG A 43 16.30 -16.47 5.90
C ARG A 43 15.58 -17.50 6.77
N GLU A 44 15.13 -17.10 7.96
CA GLU A 44 14.58 -18.03 8.97
C GLU A 44 13.13 -18.41 8.69
N LEU A 45 12.34 -17.48 8.16
CA LEU A 45 10.91 -17.70 7.93
C LEU A 45 10.59 -17.96 6.45
N GLY A 46 11.37 -17.44 5.50
CA GLY A 46 11.07 -17.57 4.07
C GLY A 46 9.76 -16.89 3.65
N TYR A 47 9.23 -15.94 4.43
CA TYR A 47 8.10 -15.12 3.98
C TYR A 47 8.57 -14.03 3.02
N PRO A 48 7.75 -13.67 2.02
CA PRO A 48 7.87 -12.38 1.36
C PRO A 48 7.77 -11.24 2.38
N LEU A 49 8.59 -10.21 2.19
CA LEU A 49 8.65 -9.06 3.09
C LEU A 49 8.19 -7.79 2.37
N ALA A 50 7.32 -7.05 3.05
CA ALA A 50 6.73 -5.81 2.57
C ALA A 50 7.18 -4.62 3.42
N HIS A 51 7.46 -3.50 2.76
CA HIS A 51 8.11 -2.35 3.41
C HIS A 51 7.61 -0.99 2.94
N HIS A 52 7.36 -0.05 3.85
CA HIS A 52 7.03 1.31 3.44
C HIS A 52 8.26 2.05 2.93
N MET A 53 8.14 2.69 1.78
CA MET A 53 9.24 3.45 1.21
C MET A 53 9.60 4.67 2.08
N GLY A 54 10.88 4.83 2.42
CA GLY A 54 11.40 6.04 3.07
C GLY A 54 12.56 5.77 4.03
N ASN A 55 12.36 4.88 5.01
CA ASN A 55 13.40 4.45 5.94
C ASN A 55 13.43 2.91 5.97
N PRO A 56 14.54 2.22 5.62
CA PRO A 56 15.82 2.79 5.22
C PRO A 56 15.67 3.57 3.91
N GLU A 57 16.66 4.41 3.61
CA GLU A 57 16.64 5.23 2.40
C GLU A 57 16.35 4.33 1.17
N PRO A 58 15.46 4.75 0.24
CA PRO A 58 14.99 3.94 -0.88
C PRO A 58 16.07 3.15 -1.62
N ILE A 59 17.20 3.77 -1.97
CA ILE A 59 18.29 3.10 -2.71
C ILE A 59 18.89 1.99 -1.83
N ALA A 60 19.17 2.27 -0.56
CA ALA A 60 19.67 1.26 0.36
C ALA A 60 18.67 0.09 0.53
N ALA A 61 17.38 0.40 0.66
CA ALA A 61 16.33 -0.61 0.76
C ALA A 61 16.31 -1.52 -0.48
N LEU A 62 16.35 -0.94 -1.68
CA LEU A 62 16.37 -1.70 -2.93
C LEU A 62 17.64 -2.53 -3.10
N HIS A 63 18.81 -1.96 -2.76
CA HIS A 63 20.10 -2.65 -2.89
C HIS A 63 20.25 -3.82 -1.90
N SER A 64 19.52 -3.80 -0.78
CA SER A 64 19.55 -4.90 0.19
C SER A 64 19.00 -6.23 -0.37
N ASP A 65 18.11 -6.14 -1.37
CA ASP A 65 17.30 -7.24 -1.94
C ASP A 65 16.51 -8.06 -0.90
N VAL A 66 16.30 -7.50 0.28
CA VAL A 66 15.57 -8.14 1.36
C VAL A 66 14.07 -8.04 1.15
N TYR A 67 13.60 -6.93 0.58
CA TYR A 67 12.16 -6.65 0.41
C TYR A 67 11.64 -7.14 -0.94
N ASP A 68 10.48 -7.79 -0.90
CA ASP A 68 9.78 -8.32 -2.07
C ASP A 68 8.76 -7.32 -2.60
N TYR A 69 8.15 -6.57 -1.68
CA TYR A 69 7.13 -5.57 -1.99
C TYR A 69 7.42 -4.25 -1.28
N PHE A 70 7.04 -3.16 -1.94
CA PHE A 70 7.07 -1.83 -1.35
C PHE A 70 5.66 -1.27 -1.20
N ILE A 71 5.48 -0.41 -0.19
CA ILE A 71 4.27 0.38 0.01
C ILE A 71 4.62 1.84 -0.27
N LEU A 72 3.86 2.45 -1.18
CA LEU A 72 4.00 3.85 -1.57
C LEU A 72 2.71 4.60 -1.23
N GLY A 73 2.84 5.88 -0.90
CA GLY A 73 1.70 6.76 -0.61
C GLY A 73 2.11 8.22 -0.43
N ALA A 74 1.11 9.05 -0.13
CA ALA A 74 1.15 10.49 0.19
C ALA A 74 0.84 11.47 -0.95
N ARG A 75 1.73 11.66 -1.93
CA ARG A 75 1.64 12.78 -2.90
C ARG A 75 2.11 12.35 -4.28
N VAL A 76 1.50 12.87 -5.35
CA VAL A 76 1.84 12.54 -6.76
C VAL A 76 3.34 12.50 -7.00
N ALA A 77 4.05 13.59 -6.73
CA ALA A 77 5.48 13.69 -7.02
C ALA A 77 6.33 12.64 -6.28
N ASN A 78 6.02 12.39 -5.00
CA ASN A 78 6.72 11.40 -4.20
C ASN A 78 6.41 9.97 -4.65
N THR A 79 5.13 9.68 -4.93
CA THR A 79 4.71 8.37 -5.45
C THR A 79 5.35 8.09 -6.80
N MET A 80 5.33 9.05 -7.73
CA MET A 80 6.00 8.92 -9.03
C MET A 80 7.50 8.67 -8.85
N ARG A 81 8.20 9.50 -8.07
CA ARG A 81 9.64 9.31 -7.82
C ARG A 81 9.95 7.92 -7.26
N ASN A 82 9.22 7.51 -6.21
CA ASN A 82 9.45 6.23 -5.57
C ASN A 82 9.09 5.04 -6.48
N ALA A 83 8.07 5.19 -7.33
CA ALA A 83 7.70 4.17 -8.31
C ALA A 83 8.81 3.96 -9.36
N HIS A 84 9.44 5.05 -9.83
CA HIS A 84 10.61 4.96 -10.73
C HIS A 84 11.80 4.28 -10.04
N ILE A 85 12.03 4.58 -8.75
CA ILE A 85 13.06 3.89 -7.97
C ILE A 85 12.77 2.39 -7.91
N CYS A 86 11.55 1.99 -7.53
CA CYS A 86 11.12 0.58 -7.54
C CYS A 86 11.30 -0.08 -8.91
N ALA A 87 10.92 0.61 -9.98
CA ALA A 87 11.00 0.12 -11.35
C ALA A 87 12.45 -0.16 -11.79
N ALA A 88 13.44 0.58 -11.28
CA ALA A 88 14.85 0.33 -11.57
C ALA A 88 15.35 -1.06 -11.14
N ARG A 89 14.60 -1.76 -10.27
CA ARG A 89 14.85 -3.16 -9.87
C ARG A 89 13.66 -4.08 -10.16
N ASN A 90 12.77 -3.69 -11.07
CA ASN A 90 11.55 -4.44 -11.43
C ASN A 90 10.67 -4.80 -10.22
N LYS A 91 10.66 -3.95 -9.18
CA LYS A 91 9.87 -4.20 -7.98
C LYS A 91 8.45 -3.61 -8.17
N PRO A 92 7.39 -4.42 -8.00
CA PRO A 92 6.03 -3.92 -7.95
C PRO A 92 5.76 -3.30 -6.57
N PHE A 93 4.63 -2.60 -6.44
CA PHE A 93 4.28 -1.99 -5.16
C PHE A 93 2.78 -1.94 -4.90
N TRP A 94 2.44 -1.87 -3.62
CA TRP A 94 1.13 -1.49 -3.13
C TRP A 94 1.07 0.03 -3.00
N MET A 95 0.11 0.66 -3.68
CA MET A 95 -0.29 2.01 -3.32
C MET A 95 -1.23 1.91 -2.13
N GLN A 96 -0.93 2.65 -1.07
CA GLN A 96 -1.77 2.67 0.13
C GLN A 96 -2.18 4.09 0.44
N LEU A 97 -3.50 4.30 0.47
CA LEU A 97 -4.14 5.48 1.03
C LEU A 97 -4.88 5.02 2.27
N GLY A 98 -4.47 5.54 3.44
CA GLY A 98 -4.85 5.03 4.75
C GLY A 98 -6.30 5.28 5.15
N THR A 99 -6.55 5.33 6.46
CA THR A 99 -7.89 5.49 7.05
C THR A 99 -8.56 6.83 6.73
N GLU A 100 -7.83 7.83 6.22
CA GLU A 100 -8.41 9.09 5.75
C GLU A 100 -8.96 9.00 4.31
N ALA A 101 -8.94 7.82 3.70
CA ALA A 101 -9.31 7.65 2.29
C ALA A 101 -10.83 7.69 2.06
N THR A 102 -11.31 8.76 1.42
CA THR A 102 -12.67 8.87 0.85
C THR A 102 -12.73 8.31 -0.58
N GLY A 103 -13.91 8.27 -1.20
CA GLY A 103 -14.03 7.88 -2.61
C GLY A 103 -13.19 8.76 -3.54
N VAL A 104 -13.00 10.05 -3.21
CA VAL A 104 -12.12 10.98 -3.93
C VAL A 104 -10.67 10.49 -3.96
N SER A 105 -10.17 10.04 -2.82
CA SER A 105 -8.80 9.54 -2.71
C SER A 105 -8.60 8.25 -3.51
N VAL A 106 -9.62 7.41 -3.61
CA VAL A 106 -9.59 6.17 -4.40
C VAL A 106 -9.59 6.48 -5.88
N LEU A 107 -10.42 7.41 -6.35
CA LEU A 107 -10.36 7.87 -7.75
C LEU A 107 -8.96 8.37 -8.10
N PHE A 108 -8.36 9.17 -7.21
CA PHE A 108 -6.97 9.59 -7.36
C PHE A 108 -5.99 8.40 -7.44
N MET A 109 -6.16 7.40 -6.55
CA MET A 109 -5.35 6.17 -6.55
C MET A 109 -5.47 5.41 -7.87
N LEU A 110 -6.68 5.31 -8.44
CA LEU A 110 -6.94 4.62 -9.71
C LEU A 110 -6.21 5.31 -10.87
N HIS A 111 -6.30 6.65 -10.96
CA HIS A 111 -5.55 7.41 -11.99
C HIS A 111 -4.05 7.23 -11.84
N MET A 112 -3.53 7.25 -10.61
CA MET A 112 -2.11 7.00 -10.35
C MET A 112 -1.69 5.57 -10.74
N ALA A 113 -2.53 4.57 -10.44
CA ALA A 113 -2.31 3.18 -10.82
C ALA A 113 -2.26 3.00 -12.33
N ALA A 114 -3.17 3.65 -13.07
CA ALA A 114 -3.20 3.63 -14.53
C ALA A 114 -1.94 4.23 -15.16
N ALA A 115 -1.40 5.28 -14.54
CA ALA A 115 -0.26 6.03 -15.06
C ALA A 115 1.10 5.42 -14.72
N ILE A 116 1.17 4.50 -13.75
CA ILE A 116 2.44 3.94 -13.25
C ILE A 116 2.57 2.47 -13.67
N PRO A 117 3.51 2.12 -14.59
CA PRO A 117 3.59 0.77 -15.15
C PRO A 117 3.83 -0.37 -14.14
N ASN A 118 4.52 -0.10 -13.04
CA ASN A 118 4.81 -1.09 -11.98
C ASN A 118 3.82 -1.05 -10.80
N ALA A 119 2.71 -0.34 -10.93
CA ALA A 119 1.61 -0.33 -9.97
C ALA A 119 0.67 -1.54 -10.17
N THR A 120 1.23 -2.75 -10.10
CA THR A 120 0.53 -3.99 -10.52
C THR A 120 -0.08 -4.79 -9.37
N LEU A 121 0.19 -4.42 -8.11
CA LEU A 121 -0.38 -5.10 -6.94
C LEU A 121 -1.74 -4.50 -6.56
N ALA A 122 -2.57 -5.27 -5.86
CA ALA A 122 -3.88 -4.83 -5.36
C ALA A 122 -3.74 -3.68 -4.35
N HIS A 123 -4.01 -2.44 -4.78
CA HIS A 123 -3.85 -1.25 -3.96
C HIS A 123 -4.80 -1.25 -2.74
N VAL A 124 -4.37 -0.57 -1.69
CA VAL A 124 -4.97 -0.63 -0.36
C VAL A 124 -5.71 0.67 -0.06
N SER A 125 -7.01 0.55 0.19
CA SER A 125 -7.85 1.63 0.71
C SER A 125 -8.94 1.05 1.62
N LEU A 126 -9.37 1.84 2.59
CA LEU A 126 -10.42 1.47 3.55
C LEU A 126 -11.74 2.22 3.30
N PHE A 127 -11.88 2.91 2.16
CA PHE A 127 -13.04 3.75 1.85
C PHE A 127 -14.40 3.01 1.89
N LEU A 128 -14.41 1.68 1.73
CA LEU A 128 -15.62 0.86 1.84
C LEU A 128 -16.09 0.67 3.28
N LEU A 129 -15.25 0.97 4.27
CA LEU A 129 -15.62 0.96 5.68
C LEU A 129 -16.31 2.27 6.11
N LEU A 130 -16.25 3.31 5.26
CA LEU A 130 -16.95 4.56 5.52
C LEU A 130 -18.44 4.38 5.29
N GLU A 131 -19.27 4.98 6.14
CA GLU A 131 -20.72 5.00 5.93
C GLU A 131 -21.12 5.76 4.65
N HIS A 132 -20.29 6.71 4.21
CA HIS A 132 -20.48 7.46 2.98
C HIS A 132 -19.12 7.80 2.32
N GLN A 133 -19.06 7.71 0.99
CA GLN A 133 -17.80 7.86 0.22
C GLN A 133 -17.57 9.29 -0.29
N LEU A 134 -18.54 10.19 -0.06
CA LEU A 134 -18.59 11.58 -0.56
C LEU A 134 -18.69 11.71 -2.09
N LEU A 135 -19.08 10.64 -2.78
CA LEU A 135 -19.32 10.63 -4.23
C LEU A 135 -20.82 10.56 -4.50
N GLN A 136 -21.29 11.28 -5.52
CA GLN A 136 -22.69 11.25 -5.95
C GLN A 136 -23.13 9.84 -6.38
N GLU A 137 -22.22 9.12 -7.03
CA GLU A 137 -22.38 7.72 -7.42
C GLU A 137 -21.26 6.89 -6.76
N PRO A 138 -21.58 5.76 -6.10
CA PRO A 138 -20.56 4.91 -5.52
C PRO A 138 -19.69 4.27 -6.61
N LEU A 139 -18.45 3.91 -6.26
CA LEU A 139 -17.59 3.18 -7.18
C LEU A 139 -18.15 1.76 -7.41
N ASN A 140 -18.28 1.36 -8.68
CA ASN A 140 -18.61 -0.01 -9.02
C ASN A 140 -17.38 -0.91 -8.88
N ILE A 141 -17.41 -1.83 -7.91
CA ILE A 141 -16.31 -2.75 -7.62
C ILE A 141 -16.77 -4.17 -7.94
N GLU A 142 -16.14 -4.79 -8.93
CA GLU A 142 -16.45 -6.14 -9.36
C GLU A 142 -15.20 -7.00 -9.26
N ASN A 143 -15.27 -8.12 -8.54
CA ASN A 143 -14.14 -9.03 -8.33
C ASN A 143 -12.85 -8.35 -7.82
N GLY A 144 -13.00 -7.32 -6.98
CA GLY A 144 -11.87 -6.55 -6.44
C GLY A 144 -11.24 -5.57 -7.43
N GLN A 145 -11.89 -5.31 -8.57
CA GLN A 145 -11.44 -4.39 -9.61
C GLN A 145 -12.42 -3.23 -9.78
N VAL A 146 -11.89 -2.09 -10.21
CA VAL A 146 -12.68 -0.89 -10.54
C VAL A 146 -12.32 -0.46 -11.95
N ILE A 147 -13.34 -0.19 -12.76
CA ILE A 147 -13.15 0.40 -14.09
C ILE A 147 -12.76 1.86 -13.91
N ILE A 148 -11.63 2.23 -14.52
CA ILE A 148 -11.19 3.62 -14.54
C ILE A 148 -12.05 4.39 -15.54
N THR A 149 -12.69 5.42 -15.02
CA THR A 149 -13.59 6.31 -15.76
C THR A 149 -12.83 7.23 -16.71
N ASN A 150 -13.42 7.49 -17.88
CA ASN A 150 -12.92 8.46 -18.87
C ASN A 150 -13.58 9.84 -18.70
N LYS A 151 -14.39 10.06 -17.65
CA LYS A 151 -14.96 11.38 -17.35
C LYS A 151 -13.84 12.36 -16.96
N PRO A 152 -13.98 13.68 -17.22
CA PRO A 152 -12.98 14.68 -16.87
C PRO A 152 -12.60 14.70 -15.37
N GLY A 153 -11.38 15.17 -15.08
CA GLY A 153 -10.88 15.29 -13.70
C GLY A 153 -10.61 13.92 -13.06
N LEU A 154 -11.05 13.73 -11.81
CA LEU A 154 -10.99 12.44 -11.14
C LEU A 154 -12.08 11.47 -11.63
N GLY A 155 -13.05 11.98 -12.39
CA GLY A 155 -14.04 11.19 -13.12
C GLY A 155 -15.28 10.78 -12.33
N ALA A 156 -15.58 11.46 -11.22
CA ALA A 156 -16.86 11.39 -10.52
C ALA A 156 -17.22 12.77 -9.94
N ASP A 157 -18.50 12.95 -9.67
CA ASP A 157 -19.05 14.14 -9.01
C ASP A 157 -19.11 13.93 -7.49
N LEU A 158 -18.90 15.00 -6.72
CA LEU A 158 -19.04 14.98 -5.27
C LEU A 158 -20.51 15.02 -4.87
N ASP A 159 -20.86 14.27 -3.83
CA ASP A 159 -22.11 14.48 -3.12
C ASP A 159 -21.95 15.67 -2.17
N LEU A 160 -22.38 16.86 -2.62
CA LEU A 160 -22.24 18.09 -1.84
C LEU A 160 -23.12 18.11 -0.59
N ASP A 161 -24.25 17.40 -0.59
CA ASP A 161 -25.12 17.29 0.58
C ASP A 161 -24.44 16.46 1.68
N ALA A 162 -23.81 15.34 1.30
CA ALA A 162 -22.99 14.55 2.21
C ALA A 162 -21.78 15.34 2.71
N VAL A 163 -21.08 16.06 1.82
CA VAL A 163 -19.95 16.91 2.21
C VAL A 163 -20.37 17.93 3.27
N GLU A 164 -21.52 18.58 3.11
CA GLU A 164 -22.01 19.55 4.09
C GLU A 164 -22.44 18.89 5.40
N ARG A 165 -23.13 17.75 5.32
CA ARG A 165 -23.54 16.96 6.49
C ARG A 165 -22.36 16.52 7.36
N TYR A 166 -21.24 16.15 6.74
CA TYR A 166 -20.06 15.61 7.43
C TYR A 166 -18.98 16.65 7.74
N ARG A 167 -19.21 17.92 7.39
CA ARG A 167 -18.31 19.02 7.73
C ARG A 167 -18.28 19.22 9.25
N VAL A 168 -17.09 19.41 9.82
CA VAL A 168 -16.84 19.74 11.23
C VAL A 168 -16.40 21.19 11.36
#